data_AF-A0A7V2EKP3-F1
#
_entry.id   AF-A0A7V2EKP3-F1
#
_cell.length_a   1.000
_cell.length_b   1.000
_cell.length_c   1.000
_cell.angle_alpha   90.00
_cell.angle_beta   90.00
_cell.angle_gamma   90.00
#
_symmetry.space_group_name_H-M   'P 1'
#
loop_
_entity.id
_entity.type
_entity.pdbx_description
1 polymer ?
#
loop_
_entity_poly.entity_id
_entity_poly.type
_entity_poly.pdbx_seq_one_letter_code
_entity_poly.pdbx_strand_id
1 'polypeptide(L)'
;MLSNICKRGFPEDRLDKIPEPKIKRDENGWYIVSISEGVKVYIEKYYDFLEKLWDRAAPLYQEVENKLADTPEDSMEAKAFYRSRKLILEIVLGTIKKFYTADDSLGVFMSPWCFGTVVLEKVEQVRDMIKKGEPVKHDVGDYPYYVVRYIDETHRKALLDLFSFPEKAFSMRWQYSELLKRYSKTLTNITTSLQSVLLMVRSYTS
;
A
#
# COMPACT_ATOMS: atom_id res chain seq x y z
N MET A 1 10.37 -10.43 -10.89
CA MET A 1 8.94 -10.40 -11.27
C MET A 1 8.12 -11.31 -10.37
N LEU A 2 7.23 -10.70 -9.60
CA LEU A 2 6.31 -11.34 -8.65
C LEU A 2 5.36 -12.35 -9.33
N SER A 3 4.95 -12.08 -10.56
CA SER A 3 4.09 -12.93 -11.39
C SER A 3 4.68 -14.33 -11.66
N ASN A 4 5.99 -14.49 -11.60
CA ASN A 4 6.66 -15.80 -11.73
C ASN A 4 6.54 -16.64 -10.45
N ILE A 5 6.25 -16.01 -9.31
CA ILE A 5 6.27 -16.62 -7.97
C ILE A 5 4.84 -16.85 -7.47
N CYS A 6 3.91 -15.97 -7.82
CA CYS A 6 2.54 -16.01 -7.34
C CYS A 6 1.55 -15.67 -8.48
N LYS A 7 0.35 -16.24 -8.42
CA LYS A 7 -0.74 -15.91 -9.35
C LYS A 7 -1.53 -14.70 -8.84
N ARG A 8 -1.97 -13.84 -9.75
CA ARG A 8 -2.92 -12.75 -9.44
C ARG A 8 -4.22 -13.35 -8.93
N GLY A 9 -4.80 -12.76 -7.89
CA GLY A 9 -6.11 -13.20 -7.38
C GLY A 9 -7.27 -12.90 -8.35
N PHE A 10 -7.15 -11.83 -9.13
CA PHE A 10 -8.12 -11.44 -10.15
C PHE A 10 -7.45 -11.37 -11.53
N PRO A 11 -7.25 -12.52 -12.20
CA PRO A 11 -6.82 -12.54 -13.60
C PRO A 11 -7.92 -12.00 -14.53
N GLU A 12 -7.54 -11.57 -15.72
CA GLU A 12 -8.44 -10.87 -16.67
C GLU A 12 -9.70 -11.69 -17.01
N ASP A 13 -9.56 -13.00 -17.19
CA ASP A 13 -10.67 -13.92 -17.49
C ASP A 13 -11.70 -14.05 -16.35
N ARG A 14 -11.30 -13.70 -15.13
CA ARG A 14 -12.20 -13.63 -13.96
C ARG A 14 -12.94 -12.31 -13.91
N LEU A 15 -12.35 -11.22 -14.39
CA LEU A 15 -12.96 -9.88 -14.39
C LEU A 15 -14.23 -9.86 -15.25
N ASP A 16 -14.21 -10.54 -16.39
CA ASP A 16 -15.37 -10.69 -17.29
C ASP A 16 -16.58 -11.38 -16.63
N LYS A 17 -16.34 -12.19 -15.58
CA LYS A 17 -17.36 -13.02 -14.93
C LYS A 17 -17.95 -12.37 -13.69
N ILE A 18 -17.39 -11.25 -13.23
CA ILE A 18 -17.84 -10.57 -12.01
C ILE A 18 -19.03 -9.66 -12.35
N PRO A 19 -20.18 -9.82 -11.68
CA PRO A 19 -21.38 -9.04 -11.99
C PRO A 19 -21.19 -7.54 -11.70
N GLU A 20 -21.72 -6.72 -12.61
CA GLU A 20 -21.91 -5.29 -12.40
C GLU A 20 -22.80 -5.01 -11.17
N PRO A 21 -22.61 -3.89 -10.43
CA PRO A 21 -21.83 -2.69 -10.78
C PRO A 21 -20.42 -2.61 -10.16
N LYS A 22 -19.92 -3.73 -9.60
CA LYS A 22 -18.70 -3.73 -8.77
C LYS A 22 -17.41 -3.48 -9.57
N ILE A 23 -17.38 -3.95 -10.81
CA ILE A 23 -16.29 -3.77 -11.77
C ILE A 23 -16.85 -3.07 -12.99
N LYS A 24 -16.08 -2.14 -13.55
CA LYS A 24 -16.44 -1.34 -14.72
C LYS A 24 -15.30 -1.37 -15.74
N ARG A 25 -15.59 -1.09 -17.00
CA ARG A 25 -14.61 -1.06 -18.09
C ARG A 25 -14.74 0.23 -18.88
N ASP A 26 -13.61 0.82 -19.25
CA ASP A 26 -13.54 1.89 -20.24
C ASP A 26 -12.33 1.71 -21.17
N GLU A 27 -12.00 2.74 -21.95
CA GLU A 27 -10.85 2.78 -22.87
C GLU A 27 -9.49 2.46 -22.19
N ASN A 28 -9.37 2.66 -20.89
CA ASN A 28 -8.16 2.42 -20.11
C ASN A 28 -8.16 1.04 -19.41
N GLY A 29 -9.19 0.22 -19.65
CA GLY A 29 -9.33 -1.15 -19.15
C GLY A 29 -10.27 -1.29 -17.96
N TRP A 30 -10.12 -2.40 -17.24
CA TRP A 30 -10.94 -2.73 -16.08
C TRP A 30 -10.58 -1.87 -14.87
N TYR A 31 -11.60 -1.37 -14.18
CA TYR A 31 -11.44 -0.55 -12.99
C TYR A 31 -12.53 -0.81 -11.96
N ILE A 32 -12.21 -0.46 -10.71
CA ILE A 32 -13.19 -0.29 -9.65
C ILE A 32 -13.17 1.13 -9.13
N VAL A 33 -14.24 1.54 -8.46
CA VAL A 33 -14.19 2.69 -7.56
C VAL A 33 -13.84 2.14 -6.18
N SER A 34 -12.62 2.43 -5.72
CA SER A 34 -12.12 1.95 -4.43
C SER A 34 -13.08 2.32 -3.31
N ILE A 35 -13.43 1.34 -2.47
CA ILE A 35 -14.36 1.53 -1.34
C ILE A 35 -13.74 2.47 -0.29
N SER A 36 -12.44 2.35 -0.06
CA SER A 36 -11.73 3.13 0.96
C SER A 36 -11.48 4.58 0.55
N GLU A 37 -11.37 4.85 -0.75
CA GLU A 37 -10.93 6.17 -1.24
C GLU A 37 -11.93 6.88 -2.17
N GLY A 38 -12.94 6.18 -2.68
CA GLY A 38 -13.86 6.71 -3.68
C GLY A 38 -13.20 7.07 -5.02
N VAL A 39 -11.97 6.59 -5.26
CA VAL A 39 -11.22 6.89 -6.50
C VAL A 39 -11.27 5.73 -7.48
N LYS A 40 -11.13 6.06 -8.75
CA LYS A 40 -10.98 5.08 -9.83
C LYS A 40 -9.61 4.41 -9.73
N VAL A 41 -9.61 3.09 -9.56
CA VAL A 41 -8.40 2.26 -9.54
C VAL A 41 -8.48 1.27 -10.69
N TYR A 42 -7.56 1.38 -11.63
CA TYR A 42 -7.42 0.44 -12.74
C TYR A 42 -6.70 -0.81 -12.25
N ILE A 43 -7.25 -1.98 -12.55
CA ILE A 43 -6.79 -3.26 -12.02
C ILE A 43 -5.38 -3.59 -12.51
N GLU A 44 -5.10 -3.40 -13.80
CA GLU A 44 -3.76 -3.63 -14.36
C GLU A 44 -2.71 -2.66 -13.78
N LYS A 45 -3.06 -1.37 -13.67
CA LYS A 45 -2.14 -0.38 -13.05
C LYS A 45 -1.84 -0.70 -11.58
N TYR A 46 -2.81 -1.29 -10.87
CA TYR A 46 -2.62 -1.74 -9.50
C TYR A 46 -1.63 -2.92 -9.42
N TYR A 47 -1.81 -3.94 -10.28
CA TYR A 47 -0.87 -5.06 -10.35
C TYR A 47 0.54 -4.62 -10.77
N ASP A 48 0.66 -3.76 -11.78
CA ASP A 48 1.92 -3.17 -12.20
C ASP A 48 2.62 -2.42 -11.06
N PHE A 49 1.86 -1.68 -10.25
CA PHE A 49 2.38 -1.01 -9.07
C PHE A 49 2.97 -2.01 -8.05
N LEU A 50 2.25 -3.08 -7.74
CA LEU A 50 2.72 -4.11 -6.81
C LEU A 50 3.96 -4.84 -7.33
N GLU A 51 4.00 -5.17 -8.62
CA GLU A 51 5.13 -5.84 -9.27
C GLU A 51 6.39 -4.95 -9.26
N LYS A 52 6.26 -3.66 -9.60
CA LYS A 52 7.37 -2.69 -9.52
C LYS A 52 7.85 -2.45 -8.09
N LEU A 53 6.95 -2.46 -7.13
CA LEU A 53 7.32 -2.33 -5.73
C LEU A 53 8.06 -3.59 -5.24
N TRP A 54 7.60 -4.77 -5.64
CA TRP A 54 8.28 -6.03 -5.35
C TRP A 54 9.69 -6.06 -5.91
N ASP A 55 9.86 -5.71 -7.19
CA ASP A 55 11.16 -5.73 -7.87
C ASP A 55 12.15 -4.73 -7.24
N ARG A 56 11.68 -3.70 -6.51
CA ARG A 56 12.52 -2.82 -5.69
C ARG A 56 12.80 -3.37 -4.29
N ALA A 57 11.79 -3.93 -3.63
CA ALA A 57 11.88 -4.36 -2.23
C ALA A 57 12.65 -5.68 -2.06
N ALA A 58 12.48 -6.64 -2.99
CA ALA A 58 13.06 -7.97 -2.86
C ALA A 58 14.61 -7.97 -2.90
N PRO A 59 15.28 -7.22 -3.81
CA PRO A 59 16.74 -7.11 -3.78
C PRO A 59 17.27 -6.46 -2.49
N LEU A 60 16.58 -5.42 -1.99
CA LEU A 60 16.96 -4.75 -0.74
C LEU A 60 16.82 -5.70 0.46
N TYR A 61 15.82 -6.57 0.46
CA TYR A 61 15.66 -7.59 1.48
C TYR A 61 16.85 -8.54 1.50
N GLN A 62 17.25 -9.05 0.34
CA GLN A 62 18.40 -9.95 0.24
C GLN A 62 19.70 -9.26 0.66
N GLU A 63 19.89 -7.99 0.28
CA GLU A 63 21.05 -7.21 0.69
C GLU A 63 21.13 -7.05 2.21
N VAL A 64 20.01 -6.73 2.85
CA VAL A 64 19.94 -6.59 4.32
C VAL A 64 20.15 -7.93 5.01
N GLU A 65 19.61 -9.03 4.46
CA GLU A 65 19.80 -10.37 4.99
C GLU A 65 21.28 -10.78 4.96
N ASN A 66 21.95 -10.56 3.83
CA ASN A 66 23.39 -10.84 3.68
C ASN A 66 24.21 -9.99 4.67
N LYS A 67 23.91 -8.69 4.76
CA LYS A 67 24.58 -7.80 5.73
C LYS A 67 24.37 -8.23 7.17
N LEU A 68 23.18 -8.72 7.52
CA LEU A 68 22.91 -9.22 8.86
C LEU A 68 23.70 -10.49 9.16
N ALA A 69 23.84 -11.40 8.19
CA ALA A 69 24.63 -12.62 8.32
C ALA A 69 26.13 -12.35 8.44
N ASP A 70 26.63 -11.35 7.71
CA ASP A 70 28.05 -10.95 7.73
C ASP A 70 28.41 -10.08 8.95
N THR A 71 27.42 -9.58 9.71
CA THR A 71 27.66 -8.74 10.88
C THR A 71 28.10 -9.59 12.08
N PRO A 72 29.26 -9.30 12.70
CA PRO A 72 29.73 -9.98 13.90
C PRO A 72 28.72 -9.98 15.06
N GLU A 73 28.68 -11.06 15.86
CA GLU A 73 27.74 -11.22 16.99
C GLU A 73 27.89 -10.15 18.08
N ASP A 74 29.10 -9.66 18.29
CA ASP A 74 29.42 -8.60 19.25
C ASP A 74 28.91 -7.21 18.81
N SER A 75 28.58 -7.05 17.53
CA SER A 75 28.10 -5.79 16.94
C SER A 75 26.58 -5.62 17.10
N MET A 76 26.12 -5.62 18.35
CA MET A 76 24.69 -5.59 18.73
C MET A 76 23.90 -4.46 18.06
N GLU A 77 24.47 -3.25 18.01
CA GLU A 77 23.80 -2.08 17.46
C GLU A 77 23.60 -2.19 15.93
N ALA A 78 24.64 -2.63 15.21
CA ALA A 78 24.56 -2.86 13.76
C ALA A 78 23.55 -3.97 13.42
N LYS A 79 23.53 -5.06 14.21
CA LYS A 79 22.51 -6.11 14.05
C LYS A 79 21.11 -5.59 14.30
N ALA A 80 20.89 -4.78 15.33
CA ALA A 80 19.58 -4.19 15.60
C ALA A 80 19.13 -3.27 14.46
N PHE A 81 20.03 -2.49 13.89
CA PHE A 81 19.76 -1.66 12.70
C PHE A 81 19.34 -2.54 11.51
N TYR A 82 20.12 -3.56 11.15
CA TYR A 82 19.76 -4.43 10.03
C TYR A 82 18.48 -5.25 10.28
N ARG A 83 18.24 -5.72 11.50
CA ARG A 83 16.99 -6.39 11.88
C ARG A 83 15.78 -5.47 11.71
N SER A 84 15.87 -4.20 12.13
CA SER A 84 14.76 -3.24 11.92
C SER A 84 14.46 -3.01 10.45
N ARG A 85 15.48 -2.87 9.59
CA ARG A 85 15.30 -2.76 8.14
C ARG A 85 14.73 -4.04 7.52
N LYS A 86 15.21 -5.20 7.96
CA LYS A 86 14.70 -6.51 7.54
C LYS A 86 13.21 -6.62 7.84
N LEU A 87 12.82 -6.31 9.09
CA LEU A 87 11.42 -6.32 9.54
C LEU A 87 10.51 -5.48 8.66
N ILE A 88 10.89 -4.22 8.37
CA ILE A 88 10.09 -3.33 7.51
C ILE A 88 9.90 -3.96 6.12
N LEU A 89 10.97 -4.50 5.53
CA LEU A 89 10.93 -5.14 4.21
C LEU A 89 10.09 -6.43 4.22
N GLU A 90 10.13 -7.22 5.29
CA GLU A 90 9.26 -8.40 5.44
C GLU A 90 7.78 -8.02 5.48
N ILE A 91 7.45 -6.97 6.21
CA ILE A 91 6.08 -6.45 6.28
C ILE A 91 5.63 -5.96 4.89
N VAL A 92 6.50 -5.24 4.16
CA VAL A 92 6.22 -4.79 2.79
C VAL A 92 5.99 -5.98 1.86
N LEU A 93 6.96 -6.91 1.76
CA LEU A 93 6.89 -8.06 0.85
C LEU A 93 5.72 -8.98 1.18
N GLY A 94 5.48 -9.24 2.47
CA GLY A 94 4.33 -10.02 2.93
C GLY A 94 3.00 -9.36 2.58
N THR A 95 2.91 -8.03 2.71
CA THR A 95 1.72 -7.27 2.32
C THR A 95 1.51 -7.29 0.82
N ILE A 96 2.57 -7.08 0.01
CA ILE A 96 2.50 -7.18 -1.45
C ILE A 96 1.94 -8.55 -1.86
N LYS A 97 2.54 -9.65 -1.36
CA LYS A 97 2.08 -11.01 -1.66
C LYS A 97 0.61 -11.19 -1.31
N LYS A 98 0.23 -10.84 -0.07
CA LYS A 98 -1.15 -10.98 0.40
C LYS A 98 -2.14 -10.27 -0.51
N PHE A 99 -1.85 -9.02 -0.90
CA PHE A 99 -2.75 -8.22 -1.73
C PHE A 99 -2.72 -8.61 -3.21
N TYR A 100 -1.58 -9.09 -3.72
CA TYR A 100 -1.43 -9.57 -5.09
C TYR A 100 -2.24 -10.85 -5.34
N THR A 101 -2.22 -11.77 -4.39
CA THR A 101 -2.89 -13.08 -4.50
C THR A 101 -4.33 -13.08 -3.97
N ALA A 102 -4.77 -12.01 -3.30
CA ALA A 102 -6.11 -11.94 -2.73
C ALA A 102 -7.18 -11.99 -3.82
N ASP A 103 -8.16 -12.86 -3.61
CA ASP A 103 -9.11 -13.29 -4.64
C ASP A 103 -10.57 -13.34 -4.12
N ASP A 104 -10.74 -13.01 -2.85
CA ASP A 104 -11.99 -13.06 -2.09
C ASP A 104 -12.69 -11.69 -2.01
N SER A 105 -11.94 -10.60 -2.18
CA SER A 105 -12.45 -9.24 -2.01
C SER A 105 -11.86 -8.26 -3.01
N LEU A 106 -12.73 -7.49 -3.69
CA LEU A 106 -12.32 -6.35 -4.52
C LEU A 106 -11.82 -5.16 -3.68
N GLY A 107 -12.00 -5.18 -2.35
CA GLY A 107 -11.50 -4.16 -1.44
C GLY A 107 -9.97 -4.06 -1.38
N VAL A 108 -9.25 -5.02 -1.98
CA VAL A 108 -7.79 -4.99 -2.10
C VAL A 108 -7.30 -3.96 -3.11
N PHE A 109 -8.12 -3.62 -4.10
CA PHE A 109 -7.78 -2.61 -5.10
C PHE A 109 -7.89 -1.22 -4.49
N MET A 110 -6.75 -0.57 -4.37
CA MET A 110 -6.58 0.74 -3.78
C MET A 110 -5.48 1.51 -4.49
N SER A 111 -5.42 2.81 -4.28
CA SER A 111 -4.32 3.61 -4.81
C SER A 111 -2.99 3.22 -4.15
N PRO A 112 -1.84 3.50 -4.80
CA PRO A 112 -0.53 3.34 -4.18
C PRO A 112 -0.45 4.00 -2.80
N TRP A 113 -1.06 5.17 -2.63
CA TRP A 113 -1.04 5.92 -1.37
C TRP A 113 -1.76 5.18 -0.26
N CYS A 114 -2.97 4.68 -0.51
CA CYS A 114 -3.71 3.90 0.48
C CYS A 114 -2.97 2.62 0.84
N PHE A 115 -2.35 1.96 -0.15
CA PHE A 115 -1.49 0.81 0.11
C PHE A 115 -0.30 1.16 1.03
N GLY A 116 0.38 2.28 0.77
CA GLY A 116 1.48 2.75 1.60
C GLY A 116 1.05 3.04 3.05
N THR A 117 -0.13 3.62 3.25
CA THR A 117 -0.70 3.82 4.61
C THR A 117 -0.98 2.49 5.30
N VAL A 118 -1.56 1.51 4.61
CA VAL A 118 -1.79 0.16 5.17
C VAL A 118 -0.47 -0.49 5.60
N VAL A 119 0.59 -0.34 4.82
CA VAL A 119 1.92 -0.86 5.18
C VAL A 119 2.50 -0.11 6.38
N LEU A 120 2.38 1.22 6.41
CA LEU A 120 2.84 2.03 7.55
C LEU A 120 2.15 1.60 8.84
N GLU A 121 0.82 1.46 8.83
CA GLU A 121 0.04 1.00 9.98
C GLU A 121 0.48 -0.39 10.45
N LYS A 122 0.78 -1.31 9.53
CA LYS A 122 1.31 -2.64 9.88
C LYS A 122 2.68 -2.57 10.55
N VAL A 123 3.57 -1.71 10.07
CA VAL A 123 4.89 -1.49 10.69
C VAL A 123 4.72 -0.94 12.10
N GLU A 124 3.84 0.06 12.26
CA GLU A 124 3.54 0.68 13.56
C GLU A 124 2.89 -0.32 14.53
N GLN A 125 1.99 -1.18 14.07
CA GLN A 125 1.40 -2.27 14.87
C GLN A 125 2.45 -3.26 15.35
N VAL A 126 3.31 -3.75 14.45
CA VAL A 126 4.37 -4.71 14.82
C VAL A 126 5.34 -4.08 15.81
N ARG A 127 5.75 -2.82 15.60
CA ARG A 127 6.56 -2.08 16.56
C ARG A 127 5.89 -2.03 17.94
N ASP A 128 4.60 -1.71 18.01
CA ASP A 128 3.88 -1.59 19.27
C ASP A 128 3.79 -2.95 19.99
N MET A 129 3.62 -4.04 19.24
CA MET A 129 3.68 -5.41 19.79
C MET A 129 5.05 -5.72 20.39
N ILE A 130 6.14 -5.41 19.67
CA ILE A 130 7.51 -5.61 20.16
C ILE A 130 7.75 -4.83 21.45
N LYS A 131 7.31 -3.57 21.49
CA LYS A 131 7.43 -2.69 22.65
C LYS A 131 6.69 -3.22 23.88
N LYS A 132 5.57 -3.91 23.69
CA LYS A 132 4.78 -4.55 24.76
C LYS A 132 5.26 -5.95 25.13
N GLY A 133 6.24 -6.51 24.41
CA GLY A 133 6.69 -7.89 24.59
C GLY A 133 5.66 -8.92 24.10
N GLU A 134 4.75 -8.53 23.22
CA GLU A 134 3.78 -9.44 22.60
C GLU A 134 4.48 -10.34 21.57
N PRO A 135 4.01 -11.58 21.38
CA PRO A 135 4.61 -12.49 20.43
C PRO A 135 4.47 -11.96 19.00
N VAL A 136 5.61 -11.77 18.33
CA VAL A 136 5.69 -11.37 16.93
C VAL A 136 6.22 -12.52 16.08
N LYS A 137 5.73 -12.62 14.83
CA LYS A 137 6.17 -13.65 13.88
C LYS A 137 7.56 -13.40 13.27
N HIS A 138 8.16 -12.26 13.58
CA HIS A 138 9.40 -11.80 12.99
C HIS A 138 10.56 -11.97 13.98
N ASP A 139 11.76 -12.25 13.45
CA ASP A 139 12.97 -12.31 14.27
C ASP A 139 13.39 -10.90 14.71
N VAL A 140 13.24 -10.64 16.01
CA VAL A 140 13.63 -9.38 16.65
C VAL A 140 14.97 -9.49 17.40
N GLY A 141 15.56 -10.68 17.44
CA GLY A 141 16.79 -10.99 18.16
C GLY A 141 16.71 -10.76 19.67
N ASP A 142 17.88 -10.75 20.31
CA ASP A 142 18.03 -10.68 21.78
C ASP A 142 17.85 -9.28 22.36
N TYR A 143 17.84 -8.24 21.51
CA TYR A 143 17.71 -6.84 21.94
C TYR A 143 16.56 -6.10 21.24
N PRO A 144 15.29 -6.42 21.56
CA PRO A 144 14.13 -5.80 20.93
C PRO A 144 14.06 -4.28 21.09
N TYR A 145 14.60 -3.74 22.18
CA TYR A 145 14.62 -2.29 22.44
C TYR A 145 15.34 -1.50 21.34
N TYR A 146 16.52 -1.94 20.92
CA TYR A 146 17.27 -1.25 19.85
C TYR A 146 16.57 -1.37 18.51
N VAL A 147 15.93 -2.51 18.25
CA VAL A 147 15.14 -2.71 17.02
C VAL A 147 13.98 -1.70 16.99
N VAL A 148 13.23 -1.55 18.08
CA VAL A 148 12.15 -0.55 18.17
C VAL A 148 12.65 0.87 17.96
N ARG A 149 13.78 1.24 18.58
CA ARG A 149 14.41 2.55 18.40
C ARG A 149 14.68 2.84 16.92
N TYR A 150 15.29 1.89 16.21
CA TYR A 150 15.58 2.08 14.79
C TYR A 150 14.35 2.06 13.90
N ILE A 151 13.31 1.29 14.25
CA ILE A 151 12.02 1.40 13.56
C ILE A 151 11.52 2.82 13.69
N ASP A 152 11.40 3.37 14.91
CA ASP A 152 10.87 4.72 15.14
C ASP A 152 11.64 5.80 14.35
N GLU A 153 12.97 5.69 14.27
CA GLU A 153 13.82 6.64 13.55
C GLU A 153 13.73 6.52 12.03
N THR A 154 13.61 5.30 11.49
CA THR A 154 13.88 5.07 10.06
C THR A 154 12.66 4.70 9.23
N HIS A 155 11.59 4.15 9.84
CA HIS A 155 10.51 3.50 9.10
C HIS A 155 9.81 4.42 8.09
N ARG A 156 9.49 5.67 8.47
CA ARG A 156 8.80 6.60 7.56
C ARG A 156 9.64 6.92 6.33
N LYS A 157 10.91 7.27 6.54
CA LYS A 157 11.82 7.61 5.44
C LYS A 157 12.06 6.39 4.54
N ALA A 158 12.33 5.23 5.14
CA ALA A 158 12.54 3.99 4.40
C ALA A 158 11.33 3.64 3.52
N LEU A 159 10.10 3.79 4.04
CA LEU A 159 8.89 3.56 3.26
C LEU A 159 8.72 4.62 2.16
N LEU A 160 8.93 5.91 2.45
CA LEU A 160 8.82 6.98 1.44
C LEU A 160 9.76 6.74 0.26
N ASP A 161 11.02 6.41 0.54
CA ASP A 161 12.04 6.12 -0.47
C ASP A 161 11.63 4.88 -1.30
N LEU A 162 11.20 3.81 -0.63
CA LEU A 162 10.80 2.55 -1.26
C LEU A 162 9.56 2.71 -2.17
N PHE A 163 8.56 3.46 -1.70
CA PHE A 163 7.36 3.75 -2.49
C PHE A 163 7.60 4.85 -3.54
N SER A 164 8.71 5.59 -3.44
CA SER A 164 8.98 6.82 -4.21
C SER A 164 7.90 7.88 -4.02
N PHE A 165 7.47 8.05 -2.77
CA PHE A 165 6.49 9.06 -2.38
C PHE A 165 7.17 10.37 -2.02
N PRO A 166 6.48 11.52 -2.20
CA PRO A 166 7.00 12.80 -1.74
C PRO A 166 7.14 12.79 -0.21
N GLU A 167 8.12 13.51 0.33
CA GLU A 167 8.43 13.54 1.78
C GLU A 167 7.22 13.81 2.70
N LYS A 168 6.22 14.52 2.18
CA LYS A 168 5.00 14.89 2.92
C LYS A 168 3.92 13.80 2.92
N ALA A 169 4.08 12.70 2.16
CA ALA A 169 3.01 11.73 1.92
C ALA A 169 2.45 11.06 3.19
N PHE A 170 3.28 10.87 4.21
CA PHE A 170 2.87 10.32 5.51
C PHE A 170 2.62 11.38 6.59
N SER A 171 2.60 12.68 6.24
CA SER A 171 2.20 13.72 7.19
C SER A 171 0.67 13.83 7.25
N MET A 172 0.11 13.82 8.47
CA MET A 172 -1.33 14.01 8.72
C MET A 172 -1.88 15.21 7.92
N ARG A 173 -1.17 16.35 7.94
CA ARG A 173 -1.58 17.58 7.25
C ARG A 173 -1.69 17.40 5.72
N TRP A 174 -0.82 16.60 5.11
CA TRP A 174 -0.88 16.34 3.67
C TRP A 174 -1.96 15.32 3.33
N GLN A 175 -2.11 14.26 4.14
CA GLN A 175 -3.18 13.27 4.00
C GLN A 175 -4.56 13.94 4.08
N TYR A 176 -4.80 14.83 5.05
CA TYR A 176 -6.01 15.65 5.11
C TYR A 176 -6.15 16.61 3.93
N SER A 177 -5.07 17.23 3.44
CA SER A 177 -5.14 18.13 2.29
C SER A 177 -5.49 17.41 0.98
N GLU A 178 -5.00 16.19 0.78
CA GLU A 178 -5.35 15.38 -0.39
C GLU A 178 -6.75 14.78 -0.26
N LEU A 179 -7.17 14.36 0.94
CA LEU A 179 -8.57 14.01 1.20
C LEU A 179 -9.49 15.19 0.88
N LEU A 180 -9.19 16.40 1.38
CA LEU A 180 -9.98 17.61 1.12
C LEU A 180 -10.02 17.98 -0.38
N LYS A 181 -8.90 17.90 -1.10
CA LYS A 181 -8.87 18.10 -2.56
C LYS A 181 -9.75 17.07 -3.28
N ARG A 182 -9.71 15.81 -2.86
CA ARG A 182 -10.53 14.73 -3.44
C ARG A 182 -12.02 14.96 -3.16
N TYR A 183 -12.40 15.26 -1.92
CA TYR A 183 -13.78 15.60 -1.57
C TYR A 183 -14.29 16.82 -2.31
N SER A 184 -13.48 17.87 -2.41
CA SER A 184 -13.80 19.09 -3.17
C SER A 184 -14.08 18.75 -4.63
N LYS A 185 -13.23 17.95 -5.28
CA LYS A 185 -13.44 17.50 -6.66
C LYS A 185 -14.72 16.66 -6.83
N THR A 186 -15.00 15.75 -5.90
CA THR A 186 -16.23 14.94 -5.93
C THR A 186 -17.49 15.81 -5.77
N LEU A 187 -17.48 16.76 -4.85
CA LEU A 187 -18.56 17.74 -4.66
C LEU A 187 -18.79 18.60 -5.90
N THR A 188 -17.71 19.08 -6.53
CA THR A 188 -17.80 19.82 -7.78
C THR A 188 -18.45 18.97 -8.87
N ASN A 189 -17.99 17.73 -9.04
CA ASN A 189 -18.55 16.82 -10.05
C ASN A 189 -20.05 16.55 -9.83
N ILE A 190 -20.48 16.29 -8.60
CA ILE A 190 -21.90 16.09 -8.25
C ILE A 190 -22.72 17.34 -8.57
N THR A 191 -22.20 18.51 -8.22
CA THR A 191 -22.86 19.81 -8.47
C THR A 191 -23.04 20.03 -9.97
N THR A 192 -21.99 19.78 -10.78
CA THR A 192 -22.06 19.89 -12.24
C THR A 192 -23.03 18.89 -12.84
N SER A 193 -23.04 17.64 -12.37
CA SER A 193 -24.01 16.62 -12.82
C SER A 193 -25.44 17.03 -12.48
N LEU A 194 -25.72 17.50 -11.26
CA LEU A 194 -27.05 17.98 -10.87
C LEU A 194 -27.49 19.20 -11.70
N GLN A 195 -26.59 20.13 -11.97
CA GLN A 195 -26.88 21.28 -12.85
C GLN A 195 -27.20 20.83 -14.28
N SER A 196 -26.46 19.86 -14.82
CA SER A 196 -26.74 19.32 -16.15
C SER A 196 -28.10 18.62 -16.24
N VAL A 197 -28.49 17.88 -15.20
CA VAL A 197 -29.83 17.26 -15.10
C VAL A 197 -30.92 18.32 -14.99
N LEU A 198 -30.73 19.34 -14.15
CA LEU A 198 -31.67 20.47 -14.02
C LEU A 198 -31.86 21.23 -15.33
N LEU A 199 -30.78 21.44 -16.09
CA LEU A 199 -30.84 22.06 -17.41
C LEU A 199 -31.57 21.19 -18.42
N MET A 200 -31.32 19.87 -18.43
CA MET A 200 -32.08 18.91 -19.25
C MET A 200 -33.57 18.97 -18.93
N VAL A 201 -33.95 18.87 -17.65
CA VAL A 201 -35.37 18.90 -17.23
C VAL A 201 -36.04 20.20 -17.67
N ARG A 202 -35.36 21.35 -17.52
CA ARG A 202 -35.87 22.65 -18.01
C ARG A 202 -36.09 22.68 -19.52
N SER A 203 -35.18 22.09 -20.29
CA SER A 203 -35.30 22.03 -21.75
C SER A 203 -36.41 21.10 -22.26
N TYR A 204 -36.82 20.11 -21.46
CA TYR A 204 -37.96 19.23 -21.79
C TYR A 204 -39.32 19.83 -21.39
N THR A 205 -39.33 20.80 -20.47
CA THR A 205 -40.55 21.50 -20.02
C THR A 205 -40.83 22.82 -20.77
N SER A 206 -40.02 23.13 -21.79
CA SER A 206 -40.22 24.26 -22.73
C SER A 206 -40.63 23.71 -24.09
#